data_AF-A0A942NM20-F1
#
_entry.id   AF-A0A942NM20-F1
#
_cell.length_a   1.000
_cell.length_b   1.000
_cell.length_c   1.000
_cell.angle_alpha   90.00
_cell.angle_beta   90.00
_cell.angle_gamma   90.00
#
_symmetry.space_group_name_H-M   'P 1'
#
loop_
_entity.id
_entity.type
_entity.pdbx_description
1 polymer ?
#
loop_
_entity_poly.entity_id
_entity_poly.type
_entity_poly.pdbx_seq_one_letter_code
_entity_poly.pdbx_strand_id
1 'polypeptide(L)'
;MRSKTKVMATISAIFLLILMVMSCNKAPVDVTDQIKASNQVIMDAVLQADVNALTSLYTTDAKLFPANSEIIDGQNAIGEFWKATLGMGIKKVLFETEKAMQYGDIAIEEGLFTLFIEGDMAVDQGKYIVTWKRDNGIWKVFRDVWNSSSPLPTQRAKVNDKILIVLNHVKADKVAQFEDFYKTKLAPAGTAFNPQAKGTVRVQSPSGPNTDGTFTYVFLMDPYVDGLNYDINYPLEASYGPEKAREYMALYLDCLKGKVSEFYLQTETDW
;
A
#
# COMPACT_ATOMS: atom_id res chain seq x y z
N MET A 1 -41.17 -24.61 59.44
CA MET A 1 -39.71 -24.84 59.22
C MET A 1 -39.35 -25.14 57.76
N ARG A 2 -40.08 -26.01 57.05
CA ARG A 2 -39.78 -26.46 55.67
C ARG A 2 -39.69 -25.38 54.56
N SER A 3 -40.40 -24.25 54.67
CA SER A 3 -40.39 -23.21 53.61
C SER A 3 -39.18 -22.27 53.66
N LYS A 4 -38.66 -21.95 54.86
CA LYS A 4 -37.46 -21.11 55.03
C LYS A 4 -36.21 -21.77 54.45
N THR A 5 -36.09 -23.09 54.56
CA THR A 5 -34.97 -23.87 54.01
C THR A 5 -34.94 -23.85 52.47
N LYS A 6 -36.11 -23.91 51.82
CA LYS A 6 -36.20 -23.81 50.35
C LYS A 6 -35.85 -22.40 49.86
N VAL A 7 -36.32 -21.35 50.53
CA VAL A 7 -35.99 -19.96 50.19
C VAL A 7 -34.49 -19.67 50.36
N MET A 8 -33.86 -20.14 51.45
CA MET A 8 -32.40 -20.00 51.63
C MET A 8 -31.59 -20.75 50.55
N ALA A 9 -32.02 -21.97 50.18
CA ALA A 9 -31.36 -22.73 49.13
C ALA A 9 -31.46 -22.05 47.75
N THR A 10 -32.62 -21.47 47.42
CA THR A 10 -32.81 -20.71 46.17
C THR A 10 -31.99 -19.41 46.15
N ILE A 11 -31.92 -18.69 47.27
CA ILE A 11 -31.09 -17.48 47.38
C ILE A 11 -29.60 -17.81 47.26
N SER A 12 -29.12 -18.89 47.89
CA SER A 12 -27.72 -19.35 47.72
C SER A 12 -27.42 -19.77 46.28
N ALA A 13 -28.34 -20.46 45.61
CA ALA A 13 -28.18 -20.86 44.21
C ALA A 13 -28.11 -19.64 43.26
N ILE A 14 -28.94 -18.62 43.50
CA ILE A 14 -28.90 -17.36 42.73
C ILE A 14 -27.60 -16.59 43.01
N PHE A 15 -27.13 -16.56 44.25
CA PHE A 15 -25.87 -15.90 44.61
C PHE A 15 -24.65 -16.61 44.00
N LEU A 16 -24.62 -17.94 43.98
CA LEU A 16 -23.59 -18.73 43.26
C LEU A 16 -23.65 -18.51 41.75
N LEU A 17 -24.85 -18.42 41.17
CA LEU A 17 -25.01 -18.16 39.74
C LEU A 17 -24.50 -16.75 39.37
N ILE A 18 -24.82 -15.74 40.19
CA ILE A 18 -24.33 -14.36 40.02
C ILE A 18 -22.80 -14.27 40.16
N LEU A 19 -22.19 -15.02 41.09
CA LEU A 19 -20.73 -15.13 41.22
C LEU A 19 -20.06 -15.80 40.01
N MET A 20 -20.72 -16.78 39.37
CA MET A 20 -20.24 -17.38 38.11
C MET A 20 -20.30 -16.39 36.93
N VAL A 21 -21.34 -15.54 36.85
CA VAL A 21 -21.49 -14.58 35.74
C VAL A 21 -20.47 -13.43 35.84
N MET A 22 -20.04 -13.04 37.04
CA MET A 22 -19.02 -11.99 37.22
C MET A 22 -17.57 -12.44 36.93
N SER A 23 -17.33 -13.74 36.76
CA SER A 23 -15.97 -14.28 36.66
C SER A 23 -15.38 -14.27 35.22
N CYS A 24 -16.10 -13.77 34.23
CA CYS A 24 -15.71 -13.83 32.81
C CYS A 24 -15.61 -12.47 32.11
N ASN A 25 -15.06 -11.44 32.76
CA ASN A 25 -14.58 -10.25 32.05
C ASN A 25 -13.35 -9.66 32.74
N LYS A 26 -12.20 -10.33 32.59
CA LYS A 26 -10.92 -9.69 32.93
C LYS A 26 -10.72 -8.52 31.98
N ALA A 27 -10.47 -7.34 32.54
CA ALA A 27 -10.12 -6.17 31.74
C ALA A 27 -8.88 -6.49 30.88
N PRO A 28 -8.80 -5.94 29.66
CA PRO A 28 -7.63 -6.13 28.82
C PRO A 28 -6.38 -5.59 29.53
N VAL A 29 -5.27 -6.29 29.40
CA VAL A 29 -3.98 -5.90 30.00
C VAL A 29 -3.10 -5.29 28.93
N ASP A 30 -2.55 -4.11 29.17
CA ASP A 30 -1.55 -3.53 28.27
C ASP A 30 -0.25 -4.34 28.37
N VAL A 31 0.18 -4.87 27.23
CA VAL A 31 1.40 -5.68 27.09
C VAL A 31 2.36 -5.09 26.05
N THR A 32 2.18 -3.81 25.69
CA THR A 32 2.93 -3.11 24.65
C THR A 32 4.45 -3.29 24.79
N ASP A 33 5.00 -3.10 25.98
CA ASP A 33 6.46 -3.22 26.19
C ASP A 33 6.96 -4.68 26.07
N GLN A 34 6.15 -5.67 26.46
CA GLN A 34 6.49 -7.09 26.30
C GLN A 34 6.52 -7.49 24.82
N ILE A 35 5.58 -6.95 24.04
CA ILE A 35 5.50 -7.19 22.61
C ILE A 35 6.62 -6.45 21.86
N LYS A 36 6.95 -5.21 22.25
CA LYS A 36 8.14 -4.50 21.71
C LYS A 36 9.43 -5.30 21.91
N ALA A 37 9.62 -5.90 23.10
CA ALA A 37 10.77 -6.76 23.35
C ALA A 37 10.76 -8.02 22.45
N SER A 38 9.58 -8.59 22.18
CA SER A 38 9.44 -9.75 21.28
C SER A 38 9.71 -9.36 19.82
N ASN A 39 9.25 -8.20 19.38
CA ASN A 39 9.55 -7.65 18.05
C ASN A 39 11.03 -7.34 17.87
N GLN A 40 11.74 -6.91 18.93
CA GLN A 40 13.19 -6.73 18.85
C GLN A 40 13.90 -8.04 18.48
N VAL A 41 13.47 -9.17 19.06
CA VAL A 41 14.03 -10.49 18.72
C VAL A 41 13.75 -10.86 17.25
N ILE A 42 12.58 -10.51 16.73
CA ILE A 42 12.25 -10.69 15.30
C ILE A 42 13.17 -9.82 14.43
N MET A 43 13.32 -8.53 14.75
CA MET A 43 14.17 -7.59 14.01
C MET A 43 15.63 -8.05 13.99
N ASP A 44 16.14 -8.56 15.12
CA ASP A 44 17.50 -9.08 15.24
C ASP A 44 17.69 -10.34 14.38
N ALA A 45 16.71 -11.25 14.37
CA ALA A 45 16.74 -12.46 13.53
C ALA A 45 16.72 -12.12 12.03
N VAL A 46 15.93 -11.13 11.61
CA VAL A 46 15.93 -10.62 10.22
C VAL A 46 17.29 -10.01 9.88
N LEU A 47 17.85 -9.18 10.77
CA LEU A 47 19.15 -8.53 10.56
C LEU A 47 20.30 -9.54 10.41
N GLN A 48 20.22 -10.65 11.15
CA GLN A 48 21.20 -11.75 11.08
C GLN A 48 20.92 -12.74 9.94
N ALA A 49 19.81 -12.56 9.20
CA ALA A 49 19.28 -13.52 8.24
C ALA A 49 19.09 -14.94 8.81
N ASP A 50 18.80 -15.06 10.11
CA ASP A 50 18.57 -16.34 10.79
C ASP A 50 17.11 -16.77 10.65
N VAL A 51 16.83 -17.49 9.56
CA VAL A 51 15.50 -18.04 9.26
C VAL A 51 15.01 -18.97 10.37
N ASN A 52 15.90 -19.74 11.01
CA ASN A 52 15.50 -20.71 12.03
C ASN A 52 15.07 -19.99 13.32
N ALA A 53 15.86 -19.01 13.76
CA ALA A 53 15.51 -18.17 14.90
C ALA A 53 14.19 -17.44 14.63
N LEU A 54 14.05 -16.83 13.46
CA LEU A 54 12.83 -16.12 13.05
C LEU A 54 11.59 -17.02 13.06
N THR A 55 11.70 -18.21 12.45
CA THR A 55 10.59 -19.17 12.36
C THR A 55 10.17 -19.71 13.72
N SER A 56 11.11 -19.85 14.67
CA SER A 56 10.83 -20.33 16.04
C SER A 56 9.93 -19.40 16.87
N LEU A 57 9.82 -18.12 16.45
CA LEU A 57 8.99 -17.09 17.08
C LEU A 57 7.51 -17.17 16.67
N TYR A 58 7.16 -18.07 15.74
CA TYR A 58 5.80 -18.34 15.34
C TYR A 58 5.23 -19.55 16.09
N THR A 59 3.91 -19.57 16.34
CA THR A 59 3.25 -20.80 16.80
C THR A 59 3.25 -21.85 15.69
N THR A 60 3.13 -23.13 16.04
CA THR A 60 3.12 -24.23 15.06
C THR A 60 1.97 -24.10 14.06
N ASP A 61 0.83 -23.55 14.50
CA ASP A 61 -0.38 -23.29 13.74
C ASP A 61 -0.52 -21.82 13.29
N ALA A 62 0.59 -21.06 13.25
CA ALA A 62 0.59 -19.67 12.84
C ALA A 62 0.20 -19.50 11.36
N LYS A 63 -0.36 -18.33 11.02
CA LYS A 63 -0.67 -17.98 9.63
C LYS A 63 -0.23 -16.56 9.31
N LEU A 64 0.33 -16.37 8.11
CA LEU A 64 0.59 -15.05 7.55
C LEU A 64 -0.46 -14.73 6.49
N PHE A 65 -0.78 -13.44 6.40
CA PHE A 65 -1.66 -12.86 5.40
C PHE A 65 -0.89 -11.75 4.67
N PRO A 66 0.13 -12.09 3.86
CA PRO A 66 0.89 -11.08 3.14
C PRO A 66 0.01 -10.31 2.15
N ALA A 67 0.38 -9.08 1.87
CA ALA A 67 -0.27 -8.31 0.83
C ALA A 67 -0.15 -9.01 -0.54
N ASN A 68 -1.26 -9.05 -1.28
CA ASN A 68 -1.33 -9.54 -2.67
C ASN A 68 -0.94 -11.03 -2.85
N SER A 69 -1.05 -11.87 -1.82
CA SER A 69 -0.79 -13.31 -1.93
C SER A 69 -1.88 -14.14 -1.23
N GLU A 70 -1.84 -15.45 -1.48
CA GLU A 70 -2.59 -16.43 -0.69
C GLU A 70 -2.07 -16.51 0.76
N ILE A 71 -2.88 -17.11 1.64
CA ILE A 71 -2.53 -17.35 3.04
C ILE A 71 -1.38 -18.35 3.13
N ILE A 72 -0.41 -18.05 4.00
CA ILE A 72 0.69 -18.97 4.33
C ILE A 72 0.33 -19.65 5.65
N ASP A 73 0.21 -20.98 5.63
CA ASP A 73 -0.33 -21.76 6.74
C ASP A 73 0.72 -22.68 7.38
N GLY A 74 0.99 -22.46 8.67
CA GLY A 74 1.88 -23.28 9.48
C GLY A 74 3.34 -22.82 9.47
N GLN A 75 4.03 -23.10 10.58
CA GLN A 75 5.40 -22.64 10.86
C GLN A 75 6.42 -23.01 9.77
N ASN A 76 6.31 -24.19 9.16
CA ASN A 76 7.25 -24.61 8.10
C ASN A 76 7.09 -23.76 6.83
N ALA A 77 5.86 -23.47 6.40
CA ALA A 77 5.61 -22.63 5.23
C ALA A 77 6.05 -21.18 5.47
N ILE A 78 5.91 -20.71 6.70
CA ILE A 78 6.42 -19.41 7.16
C ILE A 78 7.95 -19.34 7.06
N GLY A 79 8.66 -20.41 7.44
CA GLY A 79 10.11 -20.47 7.27
C GLY A 79 10.56 -20.36 5.81
N GLU A 80 9.90 -21.07 4.90
CA GLU A 80 10.19 -20.94 3.46
C GLU A 80 9.88 -19.53 2.91
N PHE A 81 8.80 -18.90 3.39
CA PHE A 81 8.49 -17.51 3.06
C PHE A 81 9.58 -16.54 3.51
N TRP A 82 10.05 -16.64 4.76
CA TRP A 82 11.12 -15.78 5.25
C TRP A 82 12.44 -16.02 4.55
N LYS A 83 12.77 -17.28 4.25
CA LYS A 83 13.94 -17.64 3.45
C LYS A 83 13.90 -17.00 2.06
N ALA A 84 12.77 -17.08 1.37
CA ALA A 84 12.58 -16.42 0.08
C ALA A 84 12.70 -14.89 0.20
N THR A 85 12.07 -14.30 1.22
CA THR A 85 12.06 -12.85 1.46
C THR A 85 13.46 -12.29 1.70
N LEU A 86 14.25 -12.94 2.56
CA LEU A 86 15.65 -12.57 2.79
C LEU A 86 16.52 -12.82 1.54
N GLY A 87 16.21 -13.86 0.77
CA GLY A 87 16.84 -14.16 -0.52
C GLY A 87 16.59 -13.10 -1.60
N MET A 88 15.47 -12.37 -1.53
CA MET A 88 15.15 -11.24 -2.42
C MET A 88 15.89 -9.94 -2.04
N GLY A 89 16.68 -9.95 -0.96
CA GLY A 89 17.55 -8.82 -0.59
C GLY A 89 17.04 -7.96 0.55
N ILE A 90 15.90 -8.30 1.19
CA ILE A 90 15.50 -7.65 2.45
C ILE A 90 16.58 -7.94 3.51
N LYS A 91 17.09 -6.87 4.14
CA LYS A 91 18.17 -6.94 5.13
C LYS A 91 17.73 -6.55 6.54
N LYS A 92 16.66 -5.78 6.66
CA LYS A 92 16.21 -5.24 7.93
C LYS A 92 14.72 -4.93 7.86
N VAL A 93 14.05 -5.15 8.98
CA VAL A 93 12.70 -4.66 9.25
C VAL A 93 12.77 -3.80 10.50
N LEU A 94 12.03 -2.70 10.51
CA LEU A 94 11.76 -1.90 11.68
C LEU A 94 10.28 -2.04 12.02
N PHE A 95 9.97 -2.44 13.26
CA PHE A 95 8.62 -2.43 13.80
C PHE A 95 8.46 -1.31 14.81
N GLU A 96 7.43 -0.51 14.63
CA GLU A 96 6.99 0.51 15.57
C GLU A 96 5.64 0.08 16.13
N THR A 97 5.69 -0.65 17.25
CA THR A 97 4.48 -1.06 17.99
C THR A 97 3.80 0.16 18.59
N GLU A 98 2.59 0.46 18.13
CA GLU A 98 1.78 1.56 18.67
C GLU A 98 1.06 1.12 19.94
N LYS A 99 0.47 -0.08 19.91
CA LYS A 99 -0.29 -0.62 21.05
C LYS A 99 -0.40 -2.14 21.00
N ALA A 100 -0.32 -2.79 22.16
CA ALA A 100 -0.69 -4.19 22.30
C ALA A 100 -1.53 -4.46 23.55
N MET A 101 -2.70 -5.08 23.35
CA MET A 101 -3.65 -5.40 24.43
C MET A 101 -3.87 -6.91 24.52
N GLN A 102 -3.71 -7.45 25.72
CA GLN A 102 -3.96 -8.86 26.03
C GLN A 102 -5.42 -9.09 26.44
N TYR A 103 -6.05 -10.08 25.81
CA TYR A 103 -7.39 -10.59 26.07
C TYR A 103 -7.32 -12.11 26.32
N GLY A 104 -7.37 -12.52 27.58
CA GLY A 104 -7.13 -13.92 27.93
C GLY A 104 -5.72 -14.36 27.54
N ASP A 105 -5.61 -15.37 26.68
CA ASP A 105 -4.32 -15.95 26.28
C ASP A 105 -3.77 -15.37 24.96
N ILE A 106 -4.49 -14.41 24.36
CA ILE A 106 -4.10 -13.75 23.12
C ILE A 106 -3.78 -12.28 23.39
N ALA A 107 -2.75 -11.74 22.74
CA ALA A 107 -2.59 -10.29 22.62
C ALA A 107 -2.82 -9.85 21.18
N ILE A 108 -3.43 -8.68 21.00
CA ILE A 108 -3.61 -8.03 19.70
C ILE A 108 -2.73 -6.80 19.68
N GLU A 109 -1.87 -6.73 18.69
CA GLU A 109 -0.94 -5.65 18.44
C GLU A 109 -1.33 -4.91 17.16
N GLU A 110 -1.24 -3.58 17.18
CA GLU A 110 -1.26 -2.72 16.01
C GLU A 110 0.04 -1.90 15.95
N GLY A 111 0.54 -1.69 14.74
CA GLY A 111 1.77 -0.91 14.55
C GLY A 111 2.13 -0.67 13.10
N LEU A 112 3.30 -0.07 12.93
CA LEU A 112 3.87 0.30 11.64
C LEU A 112 5.12 -0.52 11.36
N PHE A 113 5.38 -0.80 10.08
CA PHE A 113 6.61 -1.44 9.66
C PHE A 113 7.32 -0.62 8.58
N THR A 114 8.64 -0.74 8.54
CA THR A 114 9.47 -0.33 7.39
C THR A 114 10.43 -1.46 7.02
N LEU A 115 10.50 -1.79 5.73
CA LEU A 115 11.43 -2.77 5.16
C LEU A 115 12.60 -2.08 4.49
N PHE A 116 13.79 -2.61 4.70
CA PHE A 116 15.03 -2.06 4.14
C PHE A 116 15.82 -3.13 3.42
N ILE A 117 16.51 -2.70 2.36
CA ILE A 117 17.57 -3.47 1.69
C ILE A 117 18.95 -2.95 2.13
N GLU A 118 20.00 -3.36 1.42
CA GLU A 118 21.37 -2.92 1.67
C GLU A 118 21.52 -1.39 1.69
N GLY A 119 22.39 -0.90 2.57
CA GLY A 119 22.62 0.54 2.75
C GLY A 119 21.49 1.29 3.46
N ASP A 120 20.62 0.58 4.22
CA ASP A 120 19.44 1.16 4.90
C ASP A 120 18.48 1.88 3.93
N MET A 121 18.43 1.45 2.67
CA MET A 121 17.44 1.96 1.71
C MET A 121 16.07 1.36 2.01
N ALA A 122 15.11 2.22 2.39
CA ALA A 122 13.72 1.81 2.61
C ALA A 122 13.06 1.45 1.27
N VAL A 123 12.44 0.27 1.21
CA VAL A 123 11.79 -0.26 -0.02
C VAL A 123 10.29 -0.47 0.13
N ASP A 124 9.80 -0.57 1.36
CA ASP A 124 8.38 -0.55 1.65
C ASP A 124 8.13 -0.06 3.07
N GLN A 125 6.94 0.46 3.31
CA GLN A 125 6.46 0.83 4.63
C GLN A 125 4.95 0.63 4.71
N GLY A 126 4.44 0.35 5.91
CA GLY A 126 3.02 0.07 6.05
C GLY A 126 2.57 -0.09 7.49
N LYS A 127 1.44 -0.76 7.63
CA LYS A 127 0.75 -1.01 8.89
C LYS A 127 0.45 -2.50 9.02
N TYR A 128 0.40 -2.99 10.26
CA TYR A 128 0.11 -4.38 10.54
C TYR A 128 -0.83 -4.54 11.73
N ILE A 129 -1.46 -5.71 11.80
CA ILE A 129 -2.08 -6.25 13.00
C ILE A 129 -1.50 -7.63 13.24
N VAL A 130 -0.99 -7.87 14.46
CA VAL A 130 -0.48 -9.18 14.87
C VAL A 130 -1.30 -9.68 16.05
N THR A 131 -1.67 -10.94 16.02
CA THR A 131 -2.15 -11.64 17.21
C THR A 131 -1.06 -12.56 17.74
N TRP A 132 -0.86 -12.53 19.04
CA TRP A 132 0.18 -13.26 19.76
C TRP A 132 -0.45 -14.27 20.69
N LYS A 133 0.22 -15.41 20.90
CA LYS A 133 -0.10 -16.39 21.95
C LYS A 133 1.11 -16.64 22.82
N ARG A 134 0.89 -16.95 24.10
CA ARG A 134 1.98 -17.43 24.96
C ARG A 134 2.21 -18.91 24.73
N ASP A 135 3.45 -19.28 24.47
CA ASP A 135 3.96 -20.65 24.45
C ASP A 135 5.12 -20.74 25.43
N ASN A 136 4.95 -21.54 26.49
CA ASN A 136 5.91 -21.66 27.61
C ASN A 136 6.38 -20.31 28.19
N GLY A 137 5.45 -19.36 28.30
CA GLY A 137 5.70 -18.02 28.84
C GLY A 137 6.27 -17.01 27.85
N ILE A 138 6.58 -17.42 26.62
CA ILE A 138 7.13 -16.58 25.55
C ILE A 138 6.00 -16.20 24.59
N TRP A 139 5.93 -14.93 24.21
CA TRP A 139 5.00 -14.48 23.17
C TRP A 139 5.47 -14.97 21.80
N LYS A 140 4.59 -15.66 21.09
CA LYS A 140 4.81 -16.10 19.72
C LYS A 140 3.71 -15.58 18.80
N VAL A 141 4.09 -15.30 17.56
CA VAL A 141 3.18 -14.82 16.53
C VAL A 141 2.20 -15.94 16.16
N PHE A 142 0.90 -15.65 16.25
CA PHE A 142 -0.18 -16.57 15.92
C PHE A 142 -0.84 -16.19 14.59
N ARG A 143 -1.16 -14.91 14.37
CA ARG A 143 -1.64 -14.40 13.08
C ARG A 143 -0.93 -13.10 12.78
N ASP A 144 -0.51 -12.90 11.55
CA ASP A 144 0.19 -11.70 11.13
C ASP A 144 -0.38 -11.25 9.79
N VAL A 145 -0.94 -10.04 9.78
CA VAL A 145 -1.50 -9.41 8.58
C VAL A 145 -0.92 -8.00 8.46
N TRP A 146 -0.47 -7.67 7.26
CA TRP A 146 0.08 -6.35 6.98
C TRP A 146 -0.32 -5.85 5.60
N ASN A 147 -0.31 -4.53 5.45
CA ASN A 147 -0.60 -3.86 4.19
C ASN A 147 0.42 -2.75 3.95
N SER A 148 1.03 -2.76 2.77
CA SER A 148 1.82 -1.64 2.28
C SER A 148 0.99 -0.34 2.29
N SER A 149 1.62 0.74 2.70
CA SER A 149 1.14 2.12 2.55
C SER A 149 1.85 2.83 1.40
N SER A 150 2.82 2.18 0.76
CA SER A 150 3.40 2.66 -0.49
C SER A 150 2.33 2.63 -1.59
N PRO A 151 2.34 3.62 -2.51
CA PRO A 151 1.45 3.55 -3.67
C PRO A 151 1.73 2.26 -4.43
N LEU A 152 0.69 1.63 -4.98
CA LEU A 152 0.87 0.47 -5.85
C LEU A 152 1.91 0.80 -6.92
N PRO A 153 2.87 -0.10 -7.21
CA PRO A 153 3.81 0.10 -8.28
C PRO A 153 3.02 0.43 -9.53
N THR A 154 3.23 1.64 -10.08
CA THR A 154 2.58 2.00 -11.33
C THR A 154 3.19 1.12 -12.40
N GLN A 155 2.37 0.29 -13.04
CA GLN A 155 2.82 -0.62 -14.09
C GLN A 155 3.60 0.18 -15.14
N ARG A 156 4.80 -0.30 -15.48
CA ARG A 156 5.62 0.22 -16.57
C ARG A 156 5.55 -0.74 -17.74
N ALA A 157 5.76 -0.23 -18.94
CA ALA A 157 6.04 -1.03 -20.11
C ALA A 157 7.26 -1.90 -19.84
N LYS A 158 7.16 -3.15 -20.25
CA LYS A 158 8.27 -4.09 -20.33
C LYS A 158 8.79 -4.10 -21.75
N VAL A 159 9.98 -4.66 -21.97
CA VAL A 159 10.50 -4.90 -23.32
C VAL A 159 9.44 -5.59 -24.18
N ASN A 160 9.21 -5.04 -25.38
CA ASN A 160 8.15 -5.39 -26.34
C ASN A 160 6.74 -4.85 -26.07
N ASP A 161 6.47 -4.19 -24.94
CA ASP A 161 5.22 -3.46 -24.76
C ASP A 161 5.22 -2.21 -25.64
N LYS A 162 4.03 -1.71 -25.99
CA LYS A 162 3.90 -0.42 -26.68
C LYS A 162 4.00 0.71 -25.67
N ILE A 163 4.67 1.80 -26.05
CA ILE A 163 4.64 3.10 -25.36
C ILE A 163 4.14 4.16 -26.34
N LEU A 164 3.36 5.11 -25.86
CA LEU A 164 3.03 6.31 -26.63
C LEU A 164 3.64 7.53 -25.96
N ILE A 165 4.55 8.18 -26.67
CA ILE A 165 5.20 9.42 -26.27
C ILE A 165 4.54 10.56 -27.03
N VAL A 166 4.08 11.59 -26.31
CA VAL A 166 3.52 12.81 -26.89
C VAL A 166 4.37 13.99 -26.44
N LEU A 167 5.01 14.65 -27.40
CA LEU A 167 5.83 15.82 -27.15
C LEU A 167 5.01 17.08 -27.37
N ASN A 168 4.98 17.93 -26.35
CA ASN A 168 4.28 19.21 -26.35
C ASN A 168 5.33 20.31 -26.24
N HIS A 169 5.71 20.92 -27.37
CA HIS A 169 6.66 22.03 -27.41
C HIS A 169 5.93 23.33 -27.06
N VAL A 170 5.94 23.72 -25.78
CA VAL A 170 5.20 24.88 -25.27
C VAL A 170 6.02 26.17 -25.47
N LYS A 171 5.38 27.24 -25.95
CA LYS A 171 6.04 28.56 -26.08
C LYS A 171 6.38 29.14 -24.70
N ALA A 172 7.51 29.84 -24.59
CA ALA A 172 7.99 30.37 -23.31
C ALA A 172 6.97 31.25 -22.56
N ASP A 173 6.25 32.10 -23.29
CA ASP A 173 5.22 33.00 -22.75
C ASP A 173 3.90 32.29 -22.37
N LYS A 174 3.80 30.99 -22.66
CA LYS A 174 2.57 30.18 -22.48
C LYS A 174 2.72 29.05 -21.47
N VAL A 175 3.90 28.87 -20.87
CA VAL A 175 4.18 27.81 -19.88
C VAL A 175 3.13 27.79 -18.76
N ALA A 176 2.90 28.92 -18.10
CA ALA A 176 1.94 29.00 -17.00
C ALA A 176 0.50 28.65 -17.45
N GLN A 177 0.11 29.09 -18.65
CA GLN A 177 -1.20 28.79 -19.21
C GLN A 177 -1.36 27.30 -19.56
N PHE A 178 -0.33 26.67 -20.11
CA PHE A 178 -0.32 25.23 -20.41
C PHE A 178 -0.42 24.40 -19.14
N GLU A 179 0.36 24.73 -18.11
CA GLU A 179 0.31 24.01 -16.83
C GLU A 179 -1.03 24.15 -16.11
N ASP A 180 -1.61 25.36 -16.10
CA ASP A 180 -2.93 25.59 -15.51
C ASP A 180 -4.01 24.79 -16.25
N PHE A 181 -3.99 24.81 -17.59
CA PHE A 181 -4.89 23.99 -18.40
C PHE A 181 -4.75 22.50 -18.09
N TYR A 182 -3.51 21.99 -18.06
CA TYR A 182 -3.25 20.59 -17.76
C TYR A 182 -3.77 20.20 -16.37
N LYS A 183 -3.37 20.95 -15.34
CA LYS A 183 -3.67 20.64 -13.93
C LYS A 183 -5.16 20.78 -13.61
N THR A 184 -5.81 21.82 -14.13
CA THR A 184 -7.18 22.18 -13.71
C THR A 184 -8.26 21.65 -14.64
N LYS A 185 -7.92 21.32 -15.90
CA LYS A 185 -8.89 20.85 -16.91
C LYS A 185 -8.59 19.44 -17.39
N LEU A 186 -7.43 19.24 -18.02
CA LEU A 186 -7.18 18.00 -18.75
C LEU A 186 -6.95 16.78 -17.83
N ALA A 187 -6.11 16.91 -16.80
CA ALA A 187 -5.78 15.78 -15.94
C ALA A 187 -6.99 15.22 -15.16
N PRO A 188 -7.86 16.07 -14.54
CA PRO A 188 -9.09 15.60 -13.92
C PRO A 188 -10.05 14.94 -14.93
N ALA A 189 -10.26 15.57 -16.09
CA ALA A 189 -11.13 15.05 -17.15
C ALA A 189 -10.65 13.70 -17.70
N GLY A 190 -9.35 13.57 -17.98
CA GLY A 190 -8.73 12.34 -18.45
C GLY A 190 -8.85 11.20 -17.45
N THR A 191 -8.64 11.48 -16.16
CA THR A 191 -8.79 10.48 -15.08
C THR A 191 -10.23 9.96 -14.97
N ALA A 192 -11.21 10.85 -15.12
CA ALA A 192 -12.63 10.48 -15.08
C ALA A 192 -13.05 9.68 -16.32
N PHE A 193 -12.52 10.04 -17.49
CA PHE A 193 -12.86 9.42 -18.77
C PHE A 193 -12.25 8.02 -18.94
N ASN A 194 -10.96 7.85 -18.57
CA ASN A 194 -10.25 6.57 -18.69
C ASN A 194 -9.68 6.11 -17.33
N PRO A 195 -10.50 5.61 -16.39
CA PRO A 195 -10.00 5.07 -15.13
C PRO A 195 -9.01 3.91 -15.31
N GLN A 196 -9.09 3.18 -16.42
CA GLN A 196 -8.19 2.08 -16.78
C GLN A 196 -6.80 2.55 -17.22
N ALA A 197 -6.67 3.78 -17.73
CA ALA A 197 -5.38 4.39 -18.04
C ALA A 197 -4.69 4.98 -16.80
N LYS A 198 -5.37 4.98 -15.64
CA LYS A 198 -4.84 5.49 -14.39
C LYS A 198 -3.63 4.66 -13.97
N GLY A 199 -2.48 5.33 -13.89
CA GLY A 199 -1.22 4.70 -13.51
C GLY A 199 -0.29 4.37 -14.69
N THR A 200 -0.79 4.41 -15.93
CA THR A 200 0.05 4.30 -17.14
C THR A 200 0.35 5.65 -17.77
N VAL A 201 -0.52 6.66 -17.58
CA VAL A 201 -0.27 8.03 -18.03
C VAL A 201 0.66 8.77 -17.07
N ARG A 202 1.76 9.31 -17.60
CA ARG A 202 2.73 10.16 -16.89
C ARG A 202 2.94 11.45 -17.65
N VAL A 203 3.13 12.55 -16.92
CA VAL A 203 3.51 13.83 -17.51
C VAL A 203 4.82 14.28 -16.89
N GLN A 204 5.82 14.50 -17.73
CA GLN A 204 7.12 15.00 -17.34
C GLN A 204 7.23 16.47 -17.71
N SER A 205 7.62 17.28 -16.74
CA SER A 205 7.94 18.69 -16.93
C SER A 205 9.35 18.85 -17.53
N PRO A 206 9.58 19.91 -18.33
CA PRO A 206 10.90 20.23 -18.84
C PRO A 206 11.85 20.62 -17.69
N SER A 207 13.12 20.24 -17.80
CA SER A 207 14.18 20.71 -16.90
C SER A 207 14.67 22.14 -17.23
N GLY A 208 14.35 22.63 -18.43
CA GLY A 208 14.71 23.95 -18.93
C GLY A 208 14.21 24.18 -20.36
N PRO A 209 14.50 25.35 -20.96
CA PRO A 209 14.14 25.62 -22.36
C PRO A 209 15.00 24.82 -23.33
N ASN A 210 14.40 24.46 -24.46
CA ASN A 210 15.08 23.97 -25.65
C ASN A 210 15.93 25.07 -26.30
N THR A 211 16.78 24.70 -27.26
CA THR A 211 17.61 25.64 -28.02
C THR A 211 16.80 26.70 -28.78
N ASP A 212 15.55 26.40 -29.12
CA ASP A 212 14.62 27.33 -29.80
C ASP A 212 13.77 28.16 -28.83
N GLY A 213 14.03 28.05 -27.52
CA GLY A 213 13.32 28.76 -26.46
C GLY A 213 11.98 28.14 -26.04
N THR A 214 11.53 27.04 -26.66
CA THR A 214 10.33 26.31 -26.21
C THR A 214 10.62 25.41 -25.01
N PHE A 215 9.56 24.92 -24.37
CA PHE A 215 9.60 24.05 -23.20
C PHE A 215 8.88 22.74 -23.54
N THR A 216 9.60 21.61 -23.59
CA THR A 216 8.99 20.32 -23.95
C THR A 216 8.38 19.63 -22.75
N TYR A 217 7.06 19.52 -22.73
CA TYR A 217 6.34 18.62 -21.81
C TYR A 217 6.11 17.28 -22.49
N VAL A 218 6.43 16.19 -21.80
CA VAL A 218 6.27 14.83 -22.33
C VAL A 218 5.08 14.17 -21.66
N PHE A 219 4.05 13.83 -22.43
CA PHE A 219 2.98 12.96 -21.94
C PHE A 219 3.31 11.55 -22.41
N LEU A 220 3.26 10.59 -21.50
CA LEU A 220 3.76 9.25 -21.73
C LEU A 220 2.72 8.24 -21.25
N MET A 221 2.33 7.34 -22.15
CA MET A 221 1.49 6.18 -21.82
C MET A 221 2.41 4.97 -21.76
N ASP A 222 2.74 4.57 -20.55
CA ASP A 222 3.77 3.60 -20.21
C ASP A 222 3.21 2.59 -19.18
N PRO A 223 2.61 1.47 -19.63
CA PRO A 223 2.42 1.06 -21.03
C PRO A 223 1.24 1.75 -21.74
N TYR A 224 1.31 1.79 -23.08
CA TYR A 224 0.17 2.08 -23.95
C TYR A 224 -0.80 0.90 -23.92
N VAL A 225 -2.08 1.19 -23.68
CA VAL A 225 -3.13 0.15 -23.58
C VAL A 225 -3.95 0.18 -24.87
N ASP A 226 -3.85 -0.91 -25.63
CA ASP A 226 -4.63 -1.08 -26.87
C ASP A 226 -6.14 -0.97 -26.59
N GLY A 227 -6.85 -0.21 -27.42
CA GLY A 227 -8.30 0.00 -27.31
C GLY A 227 -8.72 1.18 -26.44
N LEU A 228 -7.81 1.83 -25.71
CA LEU A 228 -8.11 3.09 -25.03
C LEU A 228 -7.96 4.29 -25.96
N ASN A 229 -8.78 5.32 -25.74
CA ASN A 229 -8.73 6.58 -26.48
C ASN A 229 -7.86 7.60 -25.73
N TYR A 230 -6.77 8.04 -26.36
CA TYR A 230 -5.80 9.01 -25.80
C TYR A 230 -5.89 10.40 -26.44
N ASP A 231 -6.89 10.65 -27.28
CA ASP A 231 -7.17 11.99 -27.80
C ASP A 231 -7.78 12.84 -26.67
N ILE A 232 -7.10 13.94 -26.35
CA ILE A 232 -7.44 14.83 -25.25
C ILE A 232 -8.78 15.56 -25.44
N ASN A 233 -9.35 15.62 -26.66
CA ASN A 233 -10.63 16.28 -26.89
C ASN A 233 -11.78 15.51 -26.25
N TYR A 234 -11.78 14.18 -26.32
CA TYR A 234 -12.85 13.34 -25.76
C TYR A 234 -13.09 13.52 -24.25
N PRO A 235 -12.06 13.45 -23.38
CA PRO A 235 -12.28 13.70 -21.95
C PRO A 235 -12.76 15.13 -21.68
N LEU A 236 -12.33 16.12 -22.46
CA LEU A 236 -12.78 17.51 -22.30
C LEU A 236 -14.26 17.65 -22.71
N GLU A 237 -14.68 17.06 -23.82
CA GLU A 237 -16.08 17.04 -24.25
C GLU A 237 -16.97 16.33 -23.24
N ALA A 238 -16.54 15.17 -22.74
CA ALA A 238 -17.28 14.43 -21.73
C ALA A 238 -17.45 15.20 -20.41
N SER A 239 -16.45 15.99 -20.01
CA SER A 239 -16.45 16.70 -18.71
C SER A 239 -17.08 18.09 -18.77
N TYR A 240 -16.95 18.80 -19.89
CA TYR A 240 -17.28 20.22 -20.00
C TYR A 240 -18.27 20.54 -21.13
N GLY A 241 -18.62 19.55 -21.96
CA GLY A 241 -19.46 19.73 -23.14
C GLY A 241 -18.67 20.23 -24.37
N PRO A 242 -19.26 20.11 -25.57
CA PRO A 242 -18.55 20.33 -26.83
C PRO A 242 -18.12 21.78 -27.06
N GLU A 243 -18.87 22.76 -26.56
CA GLU A 243 -18.51 24.17 -26.72
C GLU A 243 -17.26 24.52 -25.90
N LYS A 244 -17.23 24.16 -24.62
CA LYS A 244 -16.09 24.41 -23.74
C LYS A 244 -14.87 23.56 -24.12
N ALA A 245 -15.06 22.33 -24.57
CA ALA A 245 -13.98 21.52 -25.09
C ALA A 245 -13.27 22.18 -26.27
N ARG A 246 -14.03 22.79 -27.21
CA ARG A 246 -13.43 23.55 -28.32
C ARG A 246 -12.62 24.76 -27.84
N GLU A 247 -13.12 25.51 -26.86
CA GLU A 247 -12.35 26.62 -26.25
C GLU A 247 -11.05 26.13 -25.62
N TYR A 248 -11.10 25.03 -24.87
CA TYR A 248 -9.95 24.43 -24.21
C TYR A 248 -8.94 23.84 -25.20
N MET A 249 -9.41 23.21 -26.28
CA MET A 249 -8.54 22.75 -27.36
C MET A 249 -7.87 23.91 -28.07
N ALA A 250 -8.59 25.01 -28.32
CA ALA A 250 -7.99 26.21 -28.91
C ALA A 250 -6.91 26.82 -28.00
N LEU A 251 -7.16 26.87 -26.68
CA LEU A 251 -6.18 27.32 -25.69
C LEU A 251 -4.94 26.41 -25.68
N TYR A 252 -5.14 25.09 -25.62
CA TYR A 252 -4.06 24.11 -25.66
C TYR A 252 -3.20 24.28 -26.92
N LEU A 253 -3.81 24.33 -28.10
CA LEU A 253 -3.09 24.49 -29.36
C LEU A 253 -2.39 25.85 -29.45
N ASP A 254 -2.96 26.93 -28.88
CA ASP A 254 -2.29 28.22 -28.82
C ASP A 254 -1.03 28.18 -27.93
N CYS A 255 -0.96 27.33 -26.92
CA CYS A 255 0.25 27.17 -26.12
C CYS A 255 1.41 26.53 -26.90
N LEU A 256 1.12 25.72 -27.92
CA LEU A 256 2.10 24.89 -28.61
C LEU A 256 2.77 25.62 -29.79
N LYS A 257 4.07 25.40 -29.95
CA LYS A 257 4.81 25.77 -31.16
C LYS A 257 4.21 25.01 -32.34
N GLY A 258 3.88 25.74 -33.42
CA GLY A 258 3.26 25.15 -34.60
C GLY A 258 1.81 24.67 -34.40
N LYS A 259 1.21 24.90 -33.22
CA LYS A 259 -0.14 24.45 -32.87
C LYS A 259 -0.33 22.93 -33.05
N VAL A 260 0.68 22.16 -32.69
CA VAL A 260 0.69 20.71 -32.88
C VAL A 260 1.47 20.02 -31.76
N SER A 261 1.06 18.80 -31.44
CA SER A 261 1.80 17.87 -30.59
C SER A 261 2.36 16.76 -31.46
N GLU A 262 3.54 16.27 -31.11
CA GLU A 262 4.18 15.18 -31.84
C GLU A 262 3.88 13.86 -31.14
N PHE A 263 3.49 12.84 -31.91
CA PHE A 263 3.07 11.54 -31.38
C PHE A 263 4.03 10.46 -31.88
N TYR A 264 4.58 9.68 -30.94
CA TYR A 264 5.47 8.57 -31.23
C TYR A 264 4.94 7.32 -30.53
N LEU A 265 4.34 6.41 -31.29
CA LEU A 265 4.03 5.06 -30.82
C LEU A 265 5.26 4.18 -31.07
N GLN A 266 5.87 3.68 -30.00
CA GLN A 266 7.09 2.88 -30.06
C GLN A 266 6.90 1.56 -29.32
N THR A 267 7.81 0.63 -29.59
CA THR A 267 7.95 -0.61 -28.81
C THR A 267 9.07 -0.39 -27.81
N GLU A 268 8.81 -0.66 -26.53
CA GLU A 268 9.80 -0.56 -25.46
C GLU A 268 10.96 -1.52 -25.76
N THR A 269 12.18 -1.00 -25.69
CA THR A 269 13.42 -1.77 -25.89
C THR A 269 14.17 -1.88 -24.58
N ASP A 270 15.06 -2.87 -24.47
CA ASP A 270 16.01 -2.96 -23.36
C ASP A 270 17.12 -1.92 -23.60
N TRP A 271 17.15 -0.83 -22.82
CA TRP A 271 18.15 0.25 -22.93
C TRP A 271 18.97 0.40 -21.65
#